data_AF-A0A2W4KW65-F1
#
_entry.id   AF-A0A2W4KW65-F1
#
_cell.length_a   1.000
_cell.length_b   1.000
_cell.length_c   1.000
_cell.angle_alpha   90.00
_cell.angle_beta   90.00
_cell.angle_gamma   90.00
#
_symmetry.space_group_name_H-M   'P 1'
#
loop_
_entity.id
_entity.type
_entity.pdbx_description
1 polymer ?
#
loop_
_entity_poly.entity_id
_entity_poly.type
_entity_poly.pdbx_seq_one_letter_code
_entity_poly.pdbx_strand_id
1 'polypeptide(L)' 'QFDGATPAVHPQVHQLTAPIRAAAAAAGDPEGLALWAGTGHRAARTGPAAEIVAELWTQAERLR' A
#
# COMPACT_ATOMS: atom_id res chain seq x y z
N GLN A 1 -15.08 -1.84 20.01
CA GLN A 1 -16.00 -1.02 19.19
C GLN A 1 -15.24 0.24 18.84
N PHE A 2 -15.08 0.57 17.55
CA PHE A 2 -14.65 1.89 17.13
C PHE A 2 -15.93 2.66 16.81
N ASP A 3 -16.20 3.72 17.55
CA ASP A 3 -17.28 4.63 17.27
C ASP A 3 -17.03 5.33 15.92
N GLY A 4 -18.10 5.64 15.19
CA GLY A 4 -18.04 6.15 13.81
C GLY A 4 -17.39 7.53 13.64
N ALA A 5 -16.79 8.08 14.69
CA ALA A 5 -16.05 9.33 14.67
C ALA A 5 -14.55 9.02 14.59
N THR A 6 -14.06 8.64 13.40
CA THR A 6 -12.61 8.69 13.17
C THR A 6 -12.19 10.17 13.31
N PRO A 7 -11.29 10.52 14.24
CA PRO A 7 -10.90 11.90 14.41
C PRO A 7 -10.26 12.41 13.10
N ALA A 8 -10.69 13.58 12.62
CA ALA A 8 -10.12 14.23 11.43
C ALA A 8 -8.77 14.88 11.76
N VAL A 9 -7.81 14.05 12.16
CA VAL A 9 -6.49 14.45 12.68
C VAL A 9 -5.38 14.16 11.67
N HIS A 10 -5.73 14.12 10.39
CA HIS A 10 -4.76 14.20 9.31
C HIS A 10 -4.45 15.69 9.04
N PRO A 11 -3.18 16.12 8.97
CA PRO A 11 -1.96 15.31 8.88
C PRO A 11 -1.27 14.99 10.22
N GLN A 12 -1.80 15.41 11.37
CA GLN A 12 -1.15 15.28 12.68
C GLN A 12 -0.80 13.83 13.04
N VAL A 13 -1.71 12.88 12.81
CA VAL A 13 -1.44 11.45 13.04
C VAL A 13 -0.35 10.93 12.13
N HIS A 14 -0.28 11.39 10.86
CA HIS A 14 0.79 10.99 9.95
C HIS A 14 2.17 11.44 10.48
N GLN A 15 2.25 12.67 10.98
CA GLN A 15 3.48 13.22 11.56
C GLN A 15 3.85 12.53 12.89
N LEU A 16 2.88 12.37 13.78
CA LEU A 16 3.07 11.73 15.09
C LEU A 16 3.64 10.31 14.96
N THR A 17 3.19 9.57 13.95
CA THR A 17 3.58 8.17 13.73
C THR A 17 4.81 8.02 12.82
N ALA A 18 5.36 9.11 12.27
CA ALA A 18 6.50 9.05 11.35
C ALA A 18 7.77 8.44 11.99
N PRO A 19 8.18 8.82 13.22
CA PRO A 19 9.35 8.22 13.88
C PRO A 19 9.17 6.71 14.17
N ILE A 20 7.94 6.29 14.51
CA ILE A 20 7.61 4.88 14.77
C ILE A 20 7.80 4.06 13.48
N ARG A 21 7.23 4.53 12.36
CA ARG A 21 7.39 3.88 11.06
C ARG A 21 8.85 3.84 10.61
N ALA A 22 9.61 4.91 10.87
CA ALA A 22 11.04 4.97 10.54
C ALA A 22 11.85 3.93 11.32
N ALA A 23 11.58 3.77 12.62
CA ALA A 23 12.21 2.75 13.46
C ALA A 23 11.84 1.33 13.00
N ALA A 24 10.57 1.08 12.69
CA ALA A 24 10.10 -0.20 12.15
C ALA A 24 10.76 -0.54 10.81
N ALA A 25 10.86 0.43 9.90
CA ALA A 25 11.55 0.27 8.62
C ALA A 25 13.04 -0.08 8.80
N ALA A 26 13.73 0.58 9.73
CA ALA A 26 15.12 0.29 10.05
C ALA A 26 15.31 -1.10 10.67
N ALA A 27 14.33 -1.58 11.46
CA ALA A 27 14.33 -2.90 12.07
C ALA A 27 13.86 -4.02 11.13
N GLY A 28 13.32 -3.68 9.95
CA GLY A 28 12.67 -4.65 9.07
C GLY A 28 11.37 -5.24 9.64
N ASP A 29 10.70 -4.51 10.53
CA ASP A 29 9.45 -4.93 11.18
C ASP A 29 8.23 -4.49 10.35
N PRO A 30 7.53 -5.41 9.67
CA PRO A 30 6.38 -5.06 8.84
C PRO A 30 5.16 -4.60 9.64
N GLU A 31 5.03 -5.00 10.91
CA GLU A 31 3.87 -4.67 11.75
C GLU A 31 3.83 -3.18 12.13
N GLY A 32 5.00 -2.52 12.15
CA GLY A 32 5.13 -1.08 12.39
C GLY A 32 5.03 -0.22 11.13
N LEU A 33 4.79 -0.79 9.95
CA LEU A 33 4.74 -0.07 8.67
C LEU A 33 3.32 0.29 8.23
N ALA A 34 3.21 1.36 7.44
CA ALA A 34 1.99 1.64 6.69
C ALA A 34 1.98 0.83 5.39
N LEU A 35 1.57 -0.45 5.47
CA LEU A 35 1.53 -1.39 4.34
C LEU A 35 0.32 -1.12 3.42
N TRP A 36 0.37 -0.04 2.64
CA TRP A 36 -0.68 0.31 1.69
C TRP A 36 -0.79 -0.73 0.58
N ALA A 37 -1.96 -1.33 0.44
CA ALA A 37 -2.26 -2.25 -0.65
C ALA A 37 -3.77 -2.27 -0.94
N GLY A 38 -4.13 -2.38 -2.22
CA GLY A 38 -5.53 -2.61 -2.62
C GLY A 38 -5.99 -4.04 -2.28
N THR A 39 -7.29 -4.30 -2.41
CA THR A 39 -7.88 -5.63 -2.15
C THR A 39 -7.29 -6.73 -3.06
N GLY A 40 -6.85 -6.37 -4.27
CA GLY A 40 -6.22 -7.26 -5.25
C GLY A 40 -4.72 -7.52 -5.05
N HIS A 41 -4.09 -7.10 -3.95
CA HIS A 41 -2.62 -7.15 -3.78
C HIS A 41 -1.99 -8.54 -3.97
N ARG A 42 -2.74 -9.62 -3.73
CA ARG A 42 -2.25 -11.00 -3.94
C ARG A 42 -1.96 -11.32 -5.41
N ALA A 43 -2.53 -10.57 -6.35
CA ALA A 43 -2.26 -10.70 -7.77
C ALA A 43 -1.08 -9.81 -8.23
N ALA A 44 -0.42 -9.07 -7.33
CA ALA A 44 0.76 -8.30 -7.65
C ALA A 44 1.89 -9.23 -8.13
N ARG A 45 2.62 -8.78 -9.15
CA ARG A 45 3.72 -9.52 -9.78
C ARG A 45 4.96 -8.65 -9.79
N THR A 46 6.13 -9.28 -9.67
CA THR A 46 7.43 -8.61 -9.80
C THR A 46 7.85 -8.59 -11.27
N GLY A 47 8.45 -7.49 -11.71
CA GLY A 47 8.99 -7.35 -13.06
C GLY A 47 9.17 -5.88 -13.44
N PRO A 48 9.81 -5.58 -14.57
CA PRO A 48 9.87 -4.24 -15.12
C PRO A 48 8.47 -3.69 -15.36
N ALA A 49 8.24 -2.43 -14.98
CA ALA A 49 6.93 -1.80 -15.15
C ALA A 49 6.43 -1.85 -16.61
N ALA A 50 7.33 -1.70 -17.58
CA ALA A 50 7.00 -1.75 -19.00
C ALA A 50 6.42 -3.12 -19.43
N GLU A 51 7.01 -4.22 -18.96
CA GLU A 51 6.54 -5.58 -19.27
C GLU A 51 5.17 -5.84 -18.64
N ILE A 52 5.00 -5.46 -17.36
CA ILE A 52 3.73 -5.61 -16.65
C ILE A 52 2.60 -4.88 -17.38
N VAL A 53 2.84 -3.63 -17.81
CA VAL A 53 1.84 -2.83 -18.53
C VAL A 53 1.51 -3.44 -19.90
N ALA A 54 2.52 -3.89 -20.65
CA ALA A 54 2.31 -4.53 -21.96
C ALA A 54 1.48 -5.82 -21.87
N GLU A 55 1.73 -6.64 -20.85
CA GLU A 55 0.93 -7.85 -20.59
C GLU A 55 -0.51 -7.51 -20.22
N LEU A 56 -0.72 -6.56 -19.30
CA LEU A 56 -2.05 -6.14 -18.88
C LEU A 56 -2.85 -5.60 -20.06
N TRP A 57 -2.21 -4.84 -20.95
CA TRP A 57 -2.84 -4.35 -22.18
C TRP A 57 -3.27 -5.51 -23.08
N THR A 58 -2.37 -6.47 -23.32
CA THR A 58 -2.67 -7.66 -24.11
C THR A 58 -3.82 -8.48 -23.51
N GLN A 59 -3.88 -8.59 -22.18
CA GLN A 59 -4.98 -9.24 -21.47
C GLN A 59 -6.31 -8.50 -21.66
N ALA A 60 -6.31 -7.18 -21.57
CA ALA A 60 -7.50 -6.35 -21.75
C ALA A 60 -8.07 -6.46 -23.18
N GLU A 61 -7.22 -6.47 -24.22
CA GLU A 61 -7.65 -6.63 -25.62
C GLU A 61 -8.30 -8.00 -25.88
N ARG A 62 -7.91 -9.06 -25.15
CA ARG A 62 -8.55 -10.39 -25.28
C ARG A 62 -9.92 -10.48 -24.63
N LEU A 63 -10.24 -9.56 -23.72
CA LEU A 63 -11.52 -9.51 -23.01
C LEU A 63 -12.53 -8.56 -23.66
N ARG A 64 -12.13 -7.84 -24.70
CA ARG A 64 -13.03 -7.07 -25.57
C ARG A 64 -13.72 -7.98 -26.58
#